data_AF-A0A6A5SWN0-F1
#
_entry.id   AF-A0A6A5SWN0-F1
#
_cell.length_a   1.000
_cell.length_b   1.000
_cell.length_c   1.000
_cell.angle_alpha   90.00
_cell.angle_beta   90.00
_cell.angle_gamma   90.00
#
_symmetry.space_group_name_H-M   'P 1'
#
loop_
_entity.id
_entity.type
_entity.pdbx_description
1 polymer ?
#
loop_
_entity_poly.entity_id
_entity_poly.type
_entity_poly.pdbx_seq_one_letter_code
_entity_poly.pdbx_strand_id
1 'polypeptide(L)'
;MSDTISEKPASEVSSKFFNDAHLDEHEIKELTDGVLSKLNNDPGSFTTDDARILSEHVVEGDENANLSLGLAHRASLLTPVKNLNLRTAVEDLHAAVDAAPMAVTTEVLRTTQSIVSKMQKAVGHTNAPHPEVEAELQEEIARIEPKISRGTVTKAEADRLHSLEARAHGHTEKGGIAAAAQSAVAKRERQLSLSSGSGSSPNSGRSRANSRTFTSPKQQSRQDKEDNLHQAEAAIKPKIEQGTITEEDADNLHSLEMRAHGHVQKGGLSATAQSFVSRRCEESLSDASSTSPRLSEVDGDKDSLASENNESAIAA
;
A
#
# COMPACT_ATOMS: atom_id res chain seq x y z
N MET A 1 -39.04 -0.46 50.63
CA MET A 1 -39.34 -1.71 49.92
C MET A 1 -38.04 -2.14 49.30
N SER A 2 -37.40 -3.12 49.93
CA SER A 2 -36.00 -3.48 49.71
C SER A 2 -36.00 -4.88 49.09
N ASP A 3 -35.59 -4.99 47.83
CA ASP A 3 -35.52 -6.27 47.14
C ASP A 3 -34.11 -6.87 47.30
N THR A 4 -34.05 -7.91 48.13
CA THR A 4 -32.88 -8.77 48.35
C THR A 4 -32.79 -9.78 47.21
N ILE A 5 -31.74 -9.69 46.38
CA ILE A 5 -31.47 -10.66 45.33
C ILE A 5 -30.65 -11.80 45.94
N SER A 6 -31.31 -12.96 46.07
CA SER A 6 -30.76 -14.22 46.57
C SER A 6 -29.81 -14.83 45.53
N GLU A 7 -28.52 -14.91 45.85
CA GLU A 7 -27.56 -15.72 45.12
C GLU A 7 -27.90 -17.22 45.28
N LYS A 8 -27.91 -17.92 44.15
CA LYS A 8 -28.15 -19.35 44.04
C LYS A 8 -26.83 -19.98 43.54
N PRO A 9 -26.17 -20.88 44.29
CA PRO A 9 -24.95 -21.51 43.83
C PRO A 9 -25.30 -22.54 42.74
N ALA A 10 -24.85 -22.28 41.52
CA ALA A 10 -24.99 -23.19 40.41
C ALA A 10 -23.71 -24.02 40.23
N SER A 11 -23.94 -25.32 40.05
CA SER A 11 -23.08 -26.29 39.36
C SER A 11 -21.77 -26.70 40.05
N GLU A 12 -21.93 -27.49 41.11
CA GLU A 12 -21.07 -28.63 41.39
C GLU A 12 -21.42 -29.74 40.37
N VAL A 13 -20.76 -29.73 39.21
CA VAL A 13 -20.92 -30.76 38.17
C VAL A 13 -19.60 -31.52 38.04
N SER A 14 -19.55 -32.65 38.75
CA SER A 14 -19.05 -33.93 38.26
C SER A 14 -17.68 -33.95 37.55
N SER A 15 -16.59 -33.86 38.32
CA SER A 15 -15.23 -34.20 37.86
C SER A 15 -14.83 -35.66 38.18
N LYS A 16 -15.79 -36.59 38.23
CA LYS A 16 -15.55 -37.99 38.63
C LYS A 16 -15.64 -38.99 37.47
N PHE A 17 -15.10 -38.69 36.29
CA PHE A 17 -14.91 -39.70 35.23
C PHE A 17 -13.84 -39.24 34.23
N PHE A 18 -12.59 -39.07 34.67
CA PHE A 18 -11.46 -39.24 33.76
C PHE A 18 -10.54 -40.28 34.36
N ASN A 19 -10.55 -41.43 33.70
CA ASN A 19 -9.80 -42.60 34.07
C ASN A 19 -8.30 -42.29 33.99
N ASP A 20 -7.59 -42.77 35.00
CA ASP A 20 -6.14 -42.85 35.12
C ASP A 20 -5.57 -43.80 34.05
N ALA A 21 -5.72 -43.40 32.78
CA ALA A 21 -4.98 -43.98 31.67
C ALA A 21 -3.62 -43.28 31.70
N HIS A 22 -2.65 -43.95 32.33
CA HIS A 22 -1.24 -43.59 32.25
C HIS A 22 -0.82 -43.69 30.77
N LEU A 23 -1.05 -42.61 30.01
CA LEU A 23 -0.57 -42.48 28.65
C LEU A 23 0.95 -42.60 28.69
N ASP A 24 1.50 -43.42 27.81
CA ASP A 24 2.94 -43.61 27.73
C ASP A 24 3.59 -42.28 27.32
N GLU A 25 4.75 -41.97 27.88
CA GLU A 25 5.48 -40.72 27.61
C GLU A 25 5.77 -40.56 26.10
N HIS A 26 5.91 -41.70 25.41
CA HIS A 26 6.06 -41.77 23.96
C HIS A 26 4.82 -41.25 23.21
N GLU A 27 3.61 -41.56 23.67
CA GLU A 27 2.35 -41.17 23.03
C GLU A 27 2.11 -39.66 23.21
N ILE A 28 2.44 -39.13 24.39
CA ILE A 28 2.41 -37.69 24.67
C ILE A 28 3.38 -36.95 23.73
N LYS A 29 4.59 -37.49 23.54
CA LYS A 29 5.57 -36.88 22.64
C LYS A 29 5.10 -36.85 21.18
N GLU A 30 4.54 -37.94 20.67
CA GLU A 30 4.00 -37.98 19.30
C GLU A 30 2.85 -36.98 19.12
N LEU A 31 1.97 -36.85 20.11
CA LEU A 31 0.88 -35.86 20.09
C LEU A 31 1.44 -34.43 20.04
N THR A 32 2.45 -34.13 20.86
CA THR A 32 3.05 -32.79 20.95
C THR A 32 3.80 -32.44 19.66
N ASP A 33 4.57 -33.37 19.10
CA ASP A 33 5.28 -33.21 17.83
C ASP A 33 4.31 -33.04 16.66
N GLY A 34 3.17 -33.76 16.68
CA GLY A 34 2.09 -33.59 15.72
C GLY A 34 1.49 -32.19 15.73
N VAL A 35 1.23 -31.63 16.91
CA VAL A 35 0.72 -30.26 17.06
C VAL A 35 1.74 -29.22 16.57
N LEU A 36 3.02 -29.37 16.92
CA LEU A 36 4.08 -28.48 16.45
C LEU A 36 4.23 -28.51 14.93
N SER A 37 4.12 -29.70 14.33
CA SER A 37 4.16 -29.86 12.87
C SER A 37 2.97 -29.18 12.18
N LYS A 38 1.75 -29.28 12.74
CA LYS A 38 0.58 -28.54 12.23
C LYS A 38 0.81 -27.04 12.28
N LEU A 39 1.31 -26.52 13.41
CA LEU A 39 1.57 -25.09 13.59
C LEU A 39 2.59 -24.56 12.57
N ASN A 40 3.58 -25.37 12.20
CA ASN A 40 4.63 -24.99 11.26
C ASN A 40 4.17 -25.05 9.79
N ASN A 41 3.34 -26.04 9.43
CA ASN A 41 2.93 -26.27 8.04
C ASN A 41 1.63 -25.56 7.65
N ASP A 42 0.65 -25.50 8.55
CA ASP A 42 -0.63 -24.82 8.32
C ASP A 42 -1.21 -24.29 9.65
N PRO A 43 -0.88 -23.04 10.04
CA PRO A 43 -1.35 -22.47 11.30
C PRO A 43 -2.87 -22.27 11.34
N GLY A 44 -3.56 -22.27 10.19
CA GLY A 44 -5.02 -22.19 10.13
C GLY A 44 -5.72 -23.49 10.57
N SER A 45 -4.99 -24.61 10.60
CA SER A 45 -5.48 -25.91 11.07
C SER A 45 -5.42 -26.10 12.59
N PHE A 46 -4.84 -25.14 13.32
CA PHE A 46 -4.65 -25.20 14.76
C PHE A 46 -5.98 -25.04 15.51
N THR A 47 -6.34 -26.05 16.29
CA THR A 47 -7.61 -26.08 17.03
C THR A 47 -7.41 -25.78 18.52
N THR A 48 -8.50 -25.53 19.24
CA THR A 48 -8.47 -25.33 20.69
C THR A 48 -8.04 -26.58 21.47
N ASP A 49 -8.27 -27.78 20.93
CA ASP A 49 -7.79 -29.02 21.56
C ASP A 49 -6.27 -29.16 21.42
N ASP A 50 -5.70 -28.78 20.27
CA ASP A 50 -4.24 -28.73 20.08
C ASP A 50 -3.58 -27.76 21.08
N ALA A 51 -4.22 -26.62 21.37
CA ALA A 51 -3.77 -25.68 22.41
C ALA A 51 -3.82 -26.28 23.81
N ARG A 52 -4.87 -27.07 24.12
CA ARG A 52 -4.99 -27.75 25.41
C ARG A 52 -3.88 -28.77 25.60
N ILE A 53 -3.61 -29.60 24.59
CA ILE A 53 -2.54 -30.62 24.60
C ILE A 53 -1.18 -29.95 24.85
N LEU A 54 -0.88 -28.84 24.18
CA LEU A 54 0.36 -28.09 24.43
C LEU A 54 0.42 -27.57 25.87
N SER A 55 -0.67 -27.00 26.39
CA SER A 55 -0.70 -26.44 27.76
C SER A 55 -0.59 -27.47 28.87
N GLU A 56 -1.14 -28.67 28.65
CA GLU A 56 -1.20 -29.75 29.63
C GLU A 56 0.15 -30.49 29.75
N HIS A 57 0.98 -30.44 28.71
CA HIS A 57 2.25 -31.15 28.64
C HIS A 57 3.49 -30.24 28.65
N VAL A 58 3.35 -28.94 28.97
CA VAL A 58 4.50 -28.13 29.37
C VAL A 58 4.95 -28.63 30.74
N VAL A 59 5.87 -29.60 30.72
CA VAL A 59 6.47 -30.19 31.93
C VAL A 59 7.12 -29.07 32.74
N GLU A 60 6.54 -28.70 33.88
CA GLU A 60 7.01 -27.67 34.83
C GLU A 60 8.36 -28.02 35.51
N GLY A 61 9.08 -29.03 35.04
CA GLY A 61 10.18 -29.67 35.76
C GLY A 61 11.59 -29.40 35.26
N ASP A 62 11.78 -28.71 34.13
CA ASP A 62 13.12 -28.55 33.54
C ASP A 62 13.59 -27.09 33.64
N GLU A 63 14.45 -26.80 34.63
CA GLU A 63 15.01 -25.46 34.88
C GLU A 63 15.87 -24.93 33.70
N ASN A 64 16.12 -25.75 32.68
CA ASN A 64 16.76 -25.36 31.42
C ASN A 64 15.77 -24.85 30.34
N ALA A 65 14.45 -24.94 30.54
CA ALA A 65 13.44 -24.45 29.61
C ALA A 65 13.28 -22.91 29.59
N ASN A 66 13.91 -22.19 30.52
CA ASN A 66 13.93 -20.73 30.53
C ASN A 66 14.71 -20.09 29.37
N LEU A 67 15.51 -20.86 28.63
CA LEU A 67 16.20 -20.37 27.44
C LEU A 67 15.38 -20.47 26.14
N SER A 68 14.39 -21.36 26.05
CA SER A 68 13.56 -21.49 24.84
C SER A 68 12.40 -20.48 24.81
N LEU A 69 11.84 -20.14 25.97
CA LEU A 69 10.82 -19.07 26.09
C LEU A 69 11.43 -17.68 25.82
N GLY A 70 12.71 -17.48 26.17
CA GLY A 70 13.48 -16.28 25.81
C GLY A 70 13.74 -16.15 24.30
N LEU A 71 13.79 -17.27 23.57
CA LEU A 71 13.93 -17.26 22.10
C LEU A 71 12.59 -16.98 21.39
N ALA A 72 11.46 -17.45 21.95
CA ALA A 72 10.13 -17.10 21.46
C ALA A 72 9.82 -15.59 21.65
N HIS A 73 10.24 -14.99 22.77
CA HIS A 73 10.17 -13.54 22.96
C HIS A 73 11.13 -12.77 22.04
N ARG A 74 12.33 -13.29 21.75
CA ARG A 74 13.25 -12.69 20.76
C ARG A 74 12.74 -12.80 19.32
N ALA A 75 12.09 -13.89 18.95
CA ALA A 75 11.48 -14.06 17.63
C ALA A 75 10.26 -13.14 17.44
N SER A 76 9.46 -12.92 18.50
CA SER A 76 8.32 -12.00 18.46
C SER A 76 8.75 -10.54 18.25
N LEU A 77 9.90 -10.13 18.80
CA LEU A 77 10.47 -8.78 18.63
C LEU A 77 11.09 -8.52 17.25
N LEU A 78 11.35 -9.55 16.45
CA LEU A 78 11.91 -9.43 15.09
C LEU A 78 10.85 -9.46 13.99
N THR A 79 9.62 -9.85 14.32
CA THR A 79 8.50 -9.65 13.40
C THR A 79 8.03 -8.20 13.50
N PRO A 80 7.88 -7.46 12.39
CA PRO A 80 7.33 -6.12 12.41
C PRO A 80 5.84 -6.23 12.73
N VAL A 81 5.49 -6.34 14.01
CA VAL A 81 4.11 -6.39 14.47
C VAL A 81 3.49 -5.03 14.21
N LYS A 82 2.66 -4.97 13.17
CA LYS A 82 2.10 -3.71 12.65
C LYS A 82 1.17 -2.99 13.63
N ASN A 83 0.86 -3.53 14.81
CA ASN A 83 -0.09 -2.93 15.76
C ASN A 83 0.24 -3.21 17.25
N LEU A 84 1.51 -3.25 17.66
CA LEU A 84 1.79 -3.26 19.11
C LEU A 84 1.34 -1.92 19.72
N ASN A 85 0.52 -1.98 20.77
CA ASN A 85 0.19 -0.81 21.56
C ASN A 85 1.48 -0.28 22.18
N LEU A 86 1.87 0.94 21.80
CA LEU A 86 3.14 1.58 22.17
C LEU A 86 3.35 1.61 23.68
N ARG A 87 2.26 1.74 24.45
CA ARG A 87 2.29 1.74 25.91
C ARG A 87 2.72 0.39 26.48
N THR A 88 2.15 -0.71 25.98
CA THR A 88 2.48 -2.07 26.40
C THR A 88 3.95 -2.39 26.11
N ALA A 89 4.44 -1.98 24.93
CA ALA A 89 5.85 -2.17 24.59
C ALA A 89 6.81 -1.44 25.54
N VAL A 90 6.42 -0.26 26.04
CA VAL A 90 7.21 0.51 27.02
C VAL A 90 7.18 -0.16 28.40
N GLU A 91 6.00 -0.62 28.85
CA GLU A 91 5.83 -1.32 30.12
C GLU A 91 6.62 -2.65 30.14
N ASP A 92 6.56 -3.43 29.06
CA ASP A 92 7.32 -4.69 28.92
C ASP A 92 8.84 -4.45 28.94
N LEU A 93 9.29 -3.40 28.23
CA LEU A 93 10.70 -3.03 28.19
C LEU A 93 11.21 -2.54 29.54
N HIS A 94 10.39 -1.78 30.28
CA HIS A 94 10.71 -1.34 31.63
C HIS A 94 10.82 -2.54 32.59
N ALA A 95 9.85 -3.46 32.56
CA ALA A 95 9.87 -4.67 33.38
C ALA A 95 11.09 -5.56 33.07
N ALA A 96 11.47 -5.68 31.79
CA ALA A 96 12.65 -6.45 31.38
C ALA A 96 13.97 -5.81 31.86
N VAL A 97 14.08 -4.47 31.81
CA VAL A 97 15.25 -3.73 32.31
C VAL A 97 15.37 -3.85 33.84
N ASP A 98 14.25 -3.76 34.57
CA ASP A 98 14.23 -3.90 36.03
C ASP A 98 14.59 -5.32 36.49
N ALA A 99 14.09 -6.35 35.78
CA ALA A 99 14.34 -7.75 36.13
C ALA A 99 15.79 -8.18 35.87
N ALA A 100 16.43 -7.61 34.84
CA ALA A 100 17.79 -8.00 34.43
C ALA A 100 18.63 -6.81 33.94
N PRO A 101 19.08 -5.91 34.83
CA PRO A 101 19.80 -4.70 34.44
C PRO A 101 21.15 -4.99 33.77
N MET A 102 21.77 -6.14 34.06
CA MET A 102 23.03 -6.58 33.45
C MET A 102 22.84 -7.12 32.02
N ALA A 103 21.60 -7.44 31.63
CA ALA A 103 21.28 -7.98 30.30
C ALA A 103 20.89 -6.89 29.28
N VAL A 104 21.03 -5.61 29.64
CA VAL A 104 20.75 -4.49 28.73
C VAL A 104 21.82 -4.44 27.64
N THR A 105 21.49 -5.00 26.49
CA THR A 105 22.34 -4.96 25.31
C THR A 105 22.16 -3.65 24.53
N THR A 106 23.08 -3.34 23.62
CA THR A 106 23.00 -2.18 22.74
C THR A 106 21.76 -2.21 21.82
N GLU A 107 21.23 -3.41 21.54
CA GLU A 107 20.00 -3.61 20.76
C GLU A 107 18.77 -3.14 21.55
N VAL A 108 18.70 -3.47 22.85
CA VAL A 108 17.65 -3.00 23.76
C VAL A 108 17.67 -1.48 23.80
N LEU A 109 18.85 -0.86 24.01
CA LEU A 109 19.00 0.60 24.01
C LEU A 109 18.55 1.26 22.69
N ARG A 110 18.93 0.69 21.54
CA ARG A 110 18.51 1.20 20.22
C ARG A 110 17.00 1.12 20.04
N THR A 111 16.38 0.03 20.53
CA THR A 111 14.93 -0.18 20.48
C THR A 111 14.21 0.81 21.39
N THR A 112 14.67 0.98 22.63
CA THR A 112 14.18 2.01 23.55
C THR A 112 14.26 3.40 22.93
N GLN A 113 15.40 3.77 22.33
CA GLN A 113 15.59 5.07 21.69
C GLN A 113 14.64 5.27 20.49
N SER A 114 14.41 4.22 19.70
CA SER A 114 13.45 4.24 18.59
C SER A 114 12.01 4.45 19.08
N ILE A 115 11.62 3.76 20.17
CA ILE A 115 10.32 3.89 20.82
C ILE A 115 10.15 5.31 21.38
N VAL A 116 11.12 5.81 22.14
CA VAL A 116 11.11 7.18 22.69
C VAL A 116 11.03 8.22 21.58
N SER A 117 11.75 8.04 20.48
CA SER A 117 11.67 8.94 19.32
C SER A 117 10.29 8.94 18.67
N LYS A 118 9.65 7.76 18.55
CA LYS A 118 8.27 7.65 18.06
C LYS A 118 7.27 8.27 19.03
N MET A 119 7.46 8.07 20.33
CA MET A 119 6.65 8.71 21.37
C MET A 119 6.78 10.23 21.32
N GLN A 120 8.00 10.77 21.27
CA GLN A 120 8.23 12.22 21.18
C GLN A 120 7.55 12.83 19.94
N LYS A 121 7.61 12.13 18.79
CA LYS A 121 6.88 12.52 17.58
C LYS A 121 5.35 12.44 17.76
N ALA A 122 4.84 11.38 18.38
CA ALA A 122 3.41 11.17 18.59
C ALA A 122 2.81 12.13 19.62
N VAL A 123 3.55 12.47 20.67
CA VAL A 123 3.17 13.41 21.73
C VAL A 123 3.38 14.87 21.26
N GLY A 124 3.82 15.09 20.01
CA GLY A 124 4.02 16.43 19.46
C GLY A 124 5.14 17.23 20.14
N HIS A 125 6.00 16.58 20.94
CA HIS A 125 7.09 17.24 21.68
C HIS A 125 8.23 17.74 20.79
N THR A 126 8.22 17.45 19.50
CA THR A 126 9.11 18.11 18.53
C THR A 126 8.59 19.48 18.09
N ASN A 127 7.36 19.86 18.47
CA ASN A 127 6.74 21.14 18.17
C ASN A 127 6.21 21.77 19.46
N ALA A 128 7.06 21.87 20.49
CA ALA A 128 6.73 22.78 21.58
C ALA A 128 6.46 24.16 20.94
N PRO A 129 5.29 24.77 21.17
CA PRO A 129 4.92 26.02 20.52
C PRO A 129 6.04 27.01 20.78
N HIS A 130 6.74 27.43 19.72
CA HIS A 130 7.79 28.42 19.83
C HIS A 130 7.11 29.78 19.96
N PRO A 131 7.00 30.38 21.16
CA PRO A 131 6.21 31.60 21.36
C PRO A 131 6.75 32.76 20.51
N GLU A 132 8.04 32.74 20.19
CA GLU A 132 8.67 33.72 19.30
C GLU A 132 8.16 33.60 17.85
N VAL A 133 8.00 32.37 17.34
CA VAL A 133 7.52 32.12 15.97
C VAL A 133 6.01 32.39 15.86
N GLU A 134 5.26 32.17 16.94
CA GLU A 134 3.83 32.46 17.00
C GLU A 134 3.55 33.96 16.84
N ALA A 135 4.35 34.83 17.46
CA ALA A 135 4.22 36.27 17.32
C ALA A 135 4.47 36.73 15.88
N GLU A 136 5.52 36.20 15.23
CA GLU A 136 5.80 36.46 13.81
C GLU A 136 4.67 35.94 12.90
N LEU A 137 4.10 34.76 13.21
CA LEU A 137 2.97 34.20 12.48
C LEU A 137 1.73 35.10 12.58
N GLN A 138 1.40 35.61 13.77
CA GLN A 138 0.26 36.50 13.96
C GLN A 138 0.43 37.85 13.24
N GLU A 139 1.64 38.43 13.28
CA GLU A 139 1.94 39.65 12.53
C GLU A 139 1.77 39.42 11.01
N GLU A 140 2.27 38.28 10.52
CA GLU A 140 2.18 37.91 9.12
C GLU A 140 0.73 37.66 8.68
N ILE A 141 -0.06 37.00 9.53
CA ILE A 141 -1.50 36.80 9.32
C ILE A 141 -2.21 38.15 9.18
N ALA A 142 -2.00 39.08 10.12
CA ALA A 142 -2.63 40.40 10.09
C ALA A 142 -2.26 41.20 8.83
N ARG A 143 -1.04 41.00 8.32
CA ARG A 143 -0.54 41.63 7.09
C ARG A 143 -1.12 41.02 5.81
N ILE A 144 -1.32 39.70 5.78
CA ILE A 144 -1.75 38.95 4.58
C ILE A 144 -3.27 38.85 4.47
N GLU A 145 -4.00 38.77 5.59
CA GLU A 145 -5.46 38.64 5.61
C GLU A 145 -6.20 39.64 4.70
N PRO A 146 -5.96 40.97 4.79
CA PRO A 146 -6.60 41.91 3.88
C PRO A 146 -6.19 41.74 2.40
N LYS A 147 -4.99 41.18 2.14
CA LYS A 147 -4.53 40.88 0.76
C LYS A 147 -5.21 39.64 0.20
N ILE A 148 -5.55 38.65 1.03
CA ILE A 148 -6.32 37.47 0.64
C ILE A 148 -7.70 37.90 0.15
N SER A 149 -8.41 38.73 0.92
CA SER A 149 -9.74 39.22 0.55
C SER A 149 -9.73 39.99 -0.78
N ARG A 150 -8.65 40.71 -1.06
CA ARG A 150 -8.44 41.45 -2.32
C ARG A 150 -7.92 40.57 -3.46
N GLY A 151 -7.46 39.35 -3.19
CA GLY A 151 -6.81 38.48 -4.17
C GLY A 151 -5.44 38.98 -4.65
N THR A 152 -4.78 39.86 -3.89
CA THR A 152 -3.50 40.48 -4.27
C THR A 152 -2.28 39.80 -3.65
N VAL A 153 -2.47 38.70 -2.94
CA VAL A 153 -1.38 37.92 -2.31
C VAL A 153 -0.36 37.50 -3.36
N THR A 154 0.91 37.60 -3.01
CA THR A 154 2.02 37.12 -3.84
C THR A 154 2.42 35.69 -3.42
N LYS A 155 3.01 34.93 -4.36
CA LYS A 155 3.46 33.55 -4.08
C LYS A 155 4.44 33.48 -2.90
N ALA A 156 5.41 34.39 -2.85
CA ALA A 156 6.39 34.45 -1.77
C ALA A 156 5.74 34.70 -0.39
N GLU A 157 4.68 35.53 -0.33
CA GLU A 157 3.94 35.77 0.91
C GLU A 157 3.15 34.53 1.35
N ALA A 158 2.50 33.83 0.41
CA ALA A 158 1.80 32.58 0.73
C ALA A 158 2.76 31.48 1.22
N ASP A 159 3.92 31.34 0.57
CA ASP A 159 4.94 30.36 0.95
C ASP A 159 5.59 30.72 2.31
N ARG A 160 5.85 32.01 2.58
CA ARG A 160 6.35 32.48 3.88
C ARG A 160 5.35 32.18 5.00
N LEU A 161 4.07 32.45 4.78
CA LEU A 161 3.02 32.17 5.76
C LEU A 161 2.88 30.66 6.03
N HIS A 162 2.92 29.83 4.98
CA HIS A 162 2.92 28.36 5.11
C HIS A 162 4.12 27.85 5.93
N SER A 163 5.31 28.40 5.68
CA SER A 163 6.52 28.04 6.43
C SER A 163 6.49 28.49 7.90
N LEU A 164 5.91 29.67 8.20
CA LEU A 164 5.72 30.13 9.58
C LEU A 164 4.72 29.24 10.31
N GLU A 165 3.58 28.91 9.70
CA GLU A 165 2.56 28.05 10.29
C GLU A 165 3.09 26.63 10.53
N ALA A 166 3.80 26.05 9.56
CA ALA A 166 4.44 24.75 9.72
C ALA A 166 5.51 24.73 10.82
N ARG A 167 6.20 25.85 11.09
CA ARG A 167 7.16 25.95 12.20
C ARG A 167 6.49 26.19 13.55
N ALA A 168 5.43 26.99 13.58
CA ALA A 168 4.70 27.30 14.81
C ALA A 168 3.89 26.11 15.32
N HIS A 169 3.18 25.42 14.42
CA HIS A 169 2.25 24.34 14.77
C HIS A 169 2.73 22.95 14.34
N GLY A 170 3.83 22.85 13.57
CA GLY A 170 4.31 21.57 13.04
C GLY A 170 3.49 21.01 11.87
N HIS A 171 2.40 21.67 11.51
CA HIS A 171 1.49 21.30 10.43
C HIS A 171 0.75 22.55 9.95
N THR A 172 0.14 22.47 8.78
CA THR A 172 -0.72 23.54 8.28
C THR A 172 -2.17 23.09 8.33
N GLU A 173 -3.03 23.96 8.84
CA GLU A 173 -4.44 23.68 9.01
C GLU A 173 -5.14 23.65 7.65
N LYS A 174 -5.91 22.58 7.42
CA LYS A 174 -6.70 22.46 6.19
C LYS A 174 -7.83 23.50 6.21
N GLY A 175 -7.66 24.55 5.40
CA GLY A 175 -8.61 25.67 5.34
C GLY A 175 -8.24 26.86 6.22
N GLY A 176 -7.08 26.81 6.88
CA GLY A 176 -6.51 27.95 7.59
C GLY A 176 -6.05 29.08 6.65
N ILE A 177 -5.50 30.14 7.24
CA ILE A 177 -5.14 31.37 6.52
C ILE A 177 -4.04 31.13 5.49
N ALA A 178 -3.04 30.27 5.76
CA ALA A 178 -2.04 29.92 4.74
C ALA A 178 -2.65 29.16 3.56
N ALA A 179 -3.57 28.23 3.81
CA ALA A 179 -4.28 27.52 2.75
C ALA A 179 -5.12 28.49 1.90
N ALA A 180 -5.78 29.48 2.54
CA ALA A 180 -6.50 30.54 1.83
C ALA A 180 -5.56 31.42 0.99
N ALA A 181 -4.39 31.77 1.52
CA ALA A 181 -3.36 32.53 0.81
C ALA A 181 -2.87 31.78 -0.44
N GLN A 182 -2.52 30.50 -0.31
CA GLN A 182 -2.11 29.66 -1.44
C GLN A 182 -3.23 29.52 -2.50
N SER A 183 -4.48 29.37 -2.06
CA SER A 183 -5.64 29.31 -2.96
C SER A 183 -5.84 30.63 -3.71
N ALA A 184 -5.66 31.78 -3.05
CA ALA A 184 -5.73 33.09 -3.67
C ALA A 184 -4.63 33.28 -4.74
N VAL A 185 -3.39 32.88 -4.44
CA VAL A 185 -2.27 32.88 -5.40
C VAL A 185 -2.58 31.99 -6.60
N ALA A 186 -3.00 30.74 -6.37
CA ALA A 186 -3.32 29.80 -7.45
C ALA A 186 -4.47 30.30 -8.34
N LYS A 187 -5.49 30.94 -7.75
CA LYS A 187 -6.59 31.56 -8.49
C LYS A 187 -6.09 32.71 -9.36
N ARG A 188 -5.21 33.58 -8.83
CA ARG A 188 -4.61 34.69 -9.58
C ARG A 188 -3.73 34.19 -10.73
N GLU A 189 -2.85 33.21 -10.48
CA GLU A 189 -2.00 32.61 -11.51
C GLU A 189 -2.86 32.05 -12.65
N ARG A 190 -3.96 31.36 -12.32
CA ARG A 190 -4.91 30.86 -13.32
C ARG A 190 -5.54 31.98 -14.14
N GLN A 191 -5.95 33.08 -13.52
CA GLN A 191 -6.52 34.24 -14.23
C GLN A 191 -5.49 34.89 -15.17
N LEU A 192 -4.23 35.01 -14.74
CA LEU A 192 -3.15 35.54 -15.57
C LEU A 192 -2.86 34.64 -16.77
N SER A 193 -2.85 33.32 -16.59
CA SER A 193 -2.71 32.37 -17.70
C SER A 193 -3.84 32.49 -18.72
N LEU A 194 -5.07 32.76 -18.28
CA LEU A 194 -6.22 32.94 -19.17
C LEU A 194 -6.16 34.28 -19.93
N SER A 195 -5.64 35.35 -19.32
CA SER A 195 -5.55 36.66 -19.96
C SER A 195 -4.41 36.76 -20.98
N SER A 196 -3.36 35.93 -20.87
CA SER A 196 -2.22 35.94 -21.80
C SER A 196 -2.45 35.04 -23.03
N GLY A 197 -3.53 34.26 -23.06
CA GLY A 197 -3.84 33.29 -24.13
C GLY A 197 -4.99 33.76 -25.03
N SER A 198 -4.87 34.94 -25.64
CA SER A 198 -5.80 35.34 -26.70
C SER A 198 -5.48 34.56 -27.98
N GLY A 199 -6.08 33.36 -28.11
CA GLY A 199 -6.17 32.65 -29.39
C GLY A 199 -5.72 31.20 -29.37
N SER A 200 -6.42 30.32 -28.65
CA SER A 200 -6.60 28.91 -29.04
C SER A 200 -7.65 28.27 -28.14
N SER A 201 -8.63 27.61 -28.76
CA SER A 201 -9.77 26.93 -28.14
C SER A 201 -9.45 26.21 -26.82
N PRO A 202 -10.16 26.51 -25.72
CA PRO A 202 -10.02 25.76 -24.49
C PRO A 202 -10.93 24.53 -24.54
N ASN A 203 -10.58 23.53 -25.35
CA ASN A 203 -11.25 22.22 -25.26
C ASN A 203 -10.49 21.22 -24.36
N SER A 204 -9.46 21.69 -23.64
CA SER A 204 -8.80 20.93 -22.57
C SER A 204 -9.21 21.48 -21.20
N GLY A 205 -10.53 21.49 -20.97
CA GLY A 205 -11.11 21.72 -19.67
C GLY A 205 -10.85 20.54 -18.75
N ARG A 206 -9.65 20.44 -18.17
CA ARG A 206 -9.49 19.78 -16.86
C ARG A 206 -10.19 20.64 -15.82
N SER A 207 -11.52 20.53 -15.81
CA SER A 207 -12.39 20.95 -14.72
C SER A 207 -11.92 20.21 -13.47
N ARG A 208 -11.05 20.85 -12.69
CA ARG A 208 -10.73 20.41 -11.34
C ARG A 208 -12.03 20.37 -10.55
N ALA A 209 -12.51 19.14 -10.39
CA ALA A 209 -13.54 18.64 -9.51
C ALA A 209 -13.80 19.56 -8.31
N ASN A 210 -14.77 20.43 -8.46
CA ASN A 210 -15.56 20.97 -7.35
C ASN A 210 -17.01 20.50 -7.52
N SER A 211 -17.20 19.21 -7.77
CA SER A 211 -18.46 18.55 -7.45
C SER A 211 -18.19 17.70 -6.21
N ARG A 212 -18.77 18.13 -5.09
CA ARG A 212 -19.06 17.27 -3.93
C ARG A 212 -20.10 16.21 -4.32
N THR A 213 -19.87 15.49 -5.41
CA THR A 213 -20.46 14.18 -5.60
C THR A 213 -19.69 13.30 -4.65
N PHE A 214 -20.27 13.05 -3.46
CA PHE A 214 -19.82 12.03 -2.53
C PHE A 214 -19.99 10.64 -3.18
N THR A 215 -19.28 10.39 -4.29
CA THR A 215 -19.17 9.04 -4.82
C THR A 215 -18.31 8.28 -3.84
N SER A 216 -18.82 7.16 -3.36
CA SER A 216 -18.04 6.27 -2.49
C SER A 216 -16.72 5.92 -3.19
N PRO A 217 -15.61 5.66 -2.47
CA PRO A 217 -14.35 5.23 -3.09
C PRO A 217 -14.52 4.06 -4.07
N LYS A 218 -15.49 3.17 -3.82
CA LYS A 218 -15.87 2.05 -4.69
C LYS A 218 -16.49 2.52 -6.01
N GLN A 219 -17.30 3.57 -5.99
CA GLN A 219 -17.89 4.16 -7.19
C GLN A 219 -16.84 4.92 -8.00
N GLN A 220 -15.94 5.65 -7.35
CA GLN A 220 -14.83 6.31 -8.04
C GLN A 220 -13.93 5.29 -8.75
N SER A 221 -13.56 4.19 -8.09
CA SER A 221 -12.77 3.13 -8.71
C SER A 221 -13.48 2.47 -9.91
N ARG A 222 -14.81 2.38 -9.90
CA ARG A 222 -15.58 1.90 -11.06
C ARG A 222 -15.52 2.88 -12.21
N GLN A 223 -15.73 4.16 -11.94
CA GLN A 223 -15.65 5.21 -12.96
C GLN A 223 -14.26 5.24 -13.60
N ASP A 224 -13.20 5.20 -12.81
CA ASP A 224 -11.83 5.21 -13.32
C ASP A 224 -11.57 4.00 -14.24
N LYS A 225 -12.16 2.83 -13.97
CA LYS A 225 -12.03 1.65 -14.83
C LYS A 225 -12.80 1.81 -16.15
N GLU A 226 -14.01 2.36 -16.11
CA GLU A 226 -14.81 2.64 -17.30
C GLU A 226 -14.16 3.70 -18.19
N ASP A 227 -13.65 4.78 -17.59
CA ASP A 227 -12.95 5.84 -18.33
C ASP A 227 -11.69 5.32 -19.03
N ASN A 228 -10.92 4.46 -18.35
CA ASN A 228 -9.77 3.79 -18.93
C ASN A 228 -10.16 2.87 -20.10
N LEU A 229 -11.25 2.11 -19.96
CA LEU A 229 -11.78 1.26 -21.03
C LEU A 229 -12.18 2.10 -22.25
N HIS A 230 -12.98 3.15 -22.06
CA HIS A 230 -13.42 4.04 -23.14
C HIS A 230 -12.24 4.75 -23.84
N GLN A 231 -11.21 5.13 -23.09
CA GLN A 231 -10.01 5.72 -23.69
C GLN A 231 -9.27 4.71 -24.58
N ALA A 232 -9.15 3.45 -24.14
CA ALA A 232 -8.56 2.39 -24.94
C ALA A 232 -9.40 2.04 -26.19
N GLU A 233 -10.73 1.97 -26.03
CA GLU A 233 -11.66 1.77 -27.16
C GLU A 233 -11.52 2.86 -28.21
N ALA A 234 -11.46 4.13 -27.79
CA ALA A 234 -11.29 5.27 -28.70
C ALA A 234 -9.96 5.22 -29.48
N ALA A 235 -8.89 4.71 -28.85
CA ALA A 235 -7.59 4.54 -29.49
C ALA A 235 -7.54 3.33 -30.45
N ILE A 236 -8.23 2.24 -30.13
CA ILE A 236 -8.19 0.98 -30.88
C ILE A 236 -9.18 0.96 -32.04
N LYS A 237 -10.34 1.60 -31.90
CA LYS A 237 -11.36 1.65 -32.95
C LYS A 237 -10.82 2.02 -34.35
N PRO A 238 -10.04 3.11 -34.55
CA PRO A 238 -9.47 3.41 -35.86
C PRO A 238 -8.44 2.36 -36.33
N LYS A 239 -7.72 1.69 -35.42
CA LYS A 239 -6.76 0.64 -35.78
C LYS A 239 -7.46 -0.62 -36.31
N ILE A 240 -8.62 -0.97 -35.76
CA ILE A 240 -9.46 -2.06 -36.28
C ILE A 240 -9.94 -1.72 -37.68
N GLU A 241 -10.46 -0.50 -37.88
CA GLU A 241 -10.94 -0.04 -39.21
C GLU A 241 -9.82 -0.02 -40.26
N GLN A 242 -8.59 0.30 -39.85
CA GLN A 242 -7.40 0.28 -40.71
C GLN A 242 -6.75 -1.12 -40.84
N GLY A 243 -7.17 -2.09 -40.04
CA GLY A 243 -6.56 -3.42 -39.98
C GLY A 243 -5.13 -3.45 -39.43
N THR A 244 -4.71 -2.40 -38.69
CA THR A 244 -3.35 -2.24 -38.13
C THR A 244 -3.25 -2.68 -36.67
N ILE A 245 -4.31 -3.29 -36.13
CA ILE A 245 -4.33 -3.77 -34.74
C ILE A 245 -3.28 -4.87 -34.51
N THR A 246 -2.61 -4.80 -33.37
CA THR A 246 -1.66 -5.83 -32.89
C THR A 246 -2.30 -6.73 -31.83
N GLU A 247 -1.65 -7.86 -31.53
CA GLU A 247 -2.11 -8.79 -30.49
C GLU A 247 -2.12 -8.13 -29.10
N GLU A 248 -1.11 -7.30 -28.81
CA GLU A 248 -1.00 -6.58 -27.53
C GLU A 248 -2.13 -5.55 -27.36
N ASP A 249 -2.54 -4.89 -28.45
CA ASP A 249 -3.69 -3.98 -28.42
C ASP A 249 -4.98 -4.74 -28.07
N ALA A 250 -5.19 -5.92 -28.67
CA ALA A 250 -6.37 -6.76 -28.43
C ALA A 250 -6.41 -7.33 -27.00
N ASP A 251 -5.26 -7.77 -26.48
CA ASP A 251 -5.13 -8.30 -25.12
C ASP A 251 -5.29 -7.22 -24.05
N ASN A 252 -4.73 -6.03 -24.29
CA ASN A 252 -4.90 -4.90 -23.39
C ASN A 252 -6.38 -4.50 -23.29
N LEU A 253 -7.08 -4.42 -24.43
CA LEU A 253 -8.51 -4.09 -24.45
C LEU A 253 -9.35 -5.16 -23.72
N HIS A 254 -9.02 -6.44 -23.93
CA HIS A 254 -9.63 -7.56 -23.23
C HIS A 254 -9.46 -7.47 -21.70
N SER A 255 -8.24 -7.20 -21.24
CA SER A 255 -7.93 -7.05 -19.81
C SER A 255 -8.67 -5.88 -19.16
N LEU A 256 -8.78 -4.75 -19.87
CA LEU A 256 -9.53 -3.58 -19.40
C LEU A 256 -11.03 -3.87 -19.31
N GLU A 257 -11.61 -4.54 -20.30
CA GLU A 257 -13.03 -4.90 -20.30
C GLU A 257 -13.36 -5.89 -19.17
N MET A 258 -12.53 -6.93 -19.00
CA MET A 258 -12.64 -7.87 -17.88
C MET A 258 -12.53 -7.18 -16.53
N ARG A 259 -11.67 -6.16 -16.39
CA ARG A 259 -11.52 -5.40 -15.14
C ARG A 259 -12.71 -4.48 -14.85
N ALA A 260 -13.31 -3.90 -15.89
CA ALA A 260 -14.44 -2.98 -15.78
C ALA A 260 -15.77 -3.73 -15.55
N HIS A 261 -16.04 -4.77 -16.33
CA HIS A 261 -17.34 -5.45 -16.37
C HIS A 261 -17.33 -6.88 -15.81
N GLY A 262 -16.15 -7.46 -15.57
CA GLY A 262 -16.02 -8.86 -15.10
C GLY A 262 -16.28 -9.92 -16.18
N HIS A 263 -16.57 -9.49 -17.41
CA HIS A 263 -16.80 -10.34 -18.57
C HIS A 263 -16.53 -9.54 -19.84
N VAL A 264 -16.38 -10.24 -20.97
CA VAL A 264 -16.33 -9.63 -22.31
C VAL A 264 -17.71 -9.70 -22.95
N GLN A 265 -18.18 -8.56 -23.43
CA GLN A 265 -19.41 -8.48 -24.19
C GLN A 265 -19.24 -9.15 -25.56
N LYS A 266 -20.10 -10.13 -25.85
CA LYS A 266 -20.10 -10.80 -27.16
C LYS A 266 -20.43 -9.78 -28.25
N GLY A 267 -19.56 -9.67 -29.25
CA GLY A 267 -19.67 -8.67 -30.32
C GLY A 267 -19.26 -7.24 -29.91
N GLY A 268 -18.72 -7.05 -28.71
CA GLY A 268 -18.08 -5.81 -28.30
C GLY A 268 -16.72 -5.60 -28.97
N LEU A 269 -16.13 -4.41 -28.78
CA LEU A 269 -14.87 -4.04 -29.43
C LEU A 269 -13.71 -4.97 -29.08
N SER A 270 -13.62 -5.47 -27.83
CA SER A 270 -12.59 -6.47 -27.48
C SER A 270 -12.76 -7.78 -28.24
N ALA A 271 -14.00 -8.29 -28.34
CA ALA A 271 -14.28 -9.50 -29.10
C ALA A 271 -13.98 -9.33 -30.59
N THR A 272 -14.30 -8.15 -31.16
CA THR A 272 -13.95 -7.80 -32.54
C THR A 272 -12.45 -7.71 -32.75
N ALA A 273 -11.71 -7.07 -31.83
CA ALA A 273 -10.26 -6.96 -31.86
C ALA A 273 -9.59 -8.34 -31.86
N GLN A 274 -9.97 -9.20 -30.92
CA GLN A 274 -9.46 -10.57 -30.80
C GLN A 274 -9.75 -11.39 -32.07
N SER A 275 -10.99 -11.35 -32.58
CA SER A 275 -11.35 -12.04 -33.82
C SER A 275 -10.56 -11.55 -35.03
N PHE A 276 -10.21 -10.26 -35.08
CA PHE A 276 -9.40 -9.70 -36.16
C PHE A 276 -7.98 -10.23 -36.12
N VAL A 277 -7.36 -10.23 -34.93
CA VAL A 277 -5.99 -10.77 -34.74
C VAL A 277 -5.96 -12.26 -35.07
N SER A 278 -6.91 -13.07 -34.58
CA SER A 278 -6.97 -14.51 -34.88
C SER A 278 -7.06 -14.77 -36.40
N ARG A 279 -7.92 -14.05 -37.12
CA ARG A 279 -8.04 -14.19 -38.58
C ARG A 279 -6.72 -13.86 -39.29
N ARG A 280 -6.05 -12.78 -38.88
CA ARG A 280 -4.77 -12.36 -39.47
C ARG A 280 -3.65 -13.39 -39.22
N CYS A 281 -3.63 -14.00 -38.04
CA CYS A 281 -2.70 -15.09 -37.73
C CYS A 281 -2.96 -16.31 -38.65
N GLU A 282 -4.21 -16.68 -38.89
CA GLU A 282 -4.57 -17.78 -39.82
C GLU A 282 -4.18 -17.50 -41.27
N GLU A 283 -4.39 -16.26 -41.74
CA GLU A 283 -3.97 -15.84 -43.09
C GLU A 283 -2.45 -15.90 -43.25
N SER A 284 -1.69 -15.46 -42.23
CA SER A 284 -0.22 -15.48 -42.25
C SER A 284 0.36 -16.90 -42.30
N LEU A 285 -0.32 -17.89 -41.69
CA LEU A 285 0.09 -19.29 -41.76
C LEU A 285 -0.24 -19.94 -43.11
N SER A 286 -1.30 -19.49 -43.77
CA SER A 286 -1.73 -20.04 -45.06
C SER A 286 -0.83 -19.63 -46.21
N ASP A 287 -0.25 -18.42 -46.16
CA ASP A 287 0.62 -17.92 -47.22
C ASP A 287 1.98 -18.65 -47.27
N ALA A 288 2.52 -19.00 -46.10
CA ALA A 288 3.75 -19.78 -45.97
C ALA A 288 3.64 -21.22 -46.52
N SER A 289 2.42 -21.77 -46.62
CA SER A 289 2.21 -23.14 -47.12
C SER A 289 2.18 -23.24 -48.65
N SER A 290 2.18 -22.12 -49.38
CA SER A 290 2.11 -22.11 -50.85
C SER A 290 3.45 -21.90 -51.56
N THR A 291 4.48 -21.43 -50.85
CA THR A 291 5.86 -21.38 -51.34
C THR A 291 6.53 -22.74 -51.17
N SER A 292 6.15 -23.69 -52.02
CA SER A 292 6.93 -24.90 -52.24
C SER A 292 8.35 -24.49 -52.68
N PRO A 293 9.41 -24.82 -51.93
CA PRO A 293 10.76 -24.40 -52.25
C PRO A 293 11.19 -25.14 -53.52
N ARG A 294 11.12 -24.44 -54.65
CA ARG A 294 11.84 -24.85 -55.85
C ARG A 294 13.32 -24.68 -55.53
N LEU A 295 13.93 -25.77 -55.07
CA LEU A 295 15.38 -25.95 -54.92
C LEU A 295 16.05 -25.56 -56.24
N SER A 296 16.48 -24.32 -56.36
CA SER A 296 17.52 -23.93 -57.30
C SER A 296 18.83 -23.95 -56.53
N GLU A 297 19.59 -25.02 -56.74
CA GLU A 297 21.03 -25.07 -56.48
C GLU A 297 21.67 -23.81 -57.06
N VAL A 298 22.20 -22.96 -56.17
CA VAL A 298 23.18 -21.94 -56.53
C VAL A 298 24.41 -22.24 -55.70
N ASP A 299 25.28 -23.06 -56.30
CA ASP A 299 26.72 -22.96 -56.11
C ASP A 299 27.15 -21.52 -56.39
N GLY A 300 27.99 -20.94 -55.53
CA GLY A 300 28.62 -19.66 -55.87
C GLY A 300 29.10 -18.87 -54.67
N ASP A 301 30.33 -19.19 -54.28
CA ASP A 301 31.36 -18.21 -53.94
C ASP A 301 31.26 -17.42 -52.62
N LYS A 302 32.03 -17.98 -51.67
CA LYS A 302 33.00 -17.26 -50.86
C LYS A 302 33.48 -15.94 -51.51
N ASP A 303 33.23 -14.84 -50.82
CA ASP A 303 34.19 -13.75 -50.64
C ASP A 303 33.77 -12.99 -49.37
N SER A 304 34.57 -13.01 -48.30
CA SER A 304 35.81 -12.27 -48.12
C SER A 304 35.56 -10.87 -47.55
N LEU A 305 35.90 -10.77 -46.25
CA LEU A 305 36.58 -9.66 -45.58
C LEU A 305 35.85 -8.34 -45.26
N ALA A 306 36.09 -7.94 -44.00
CA ALA A 306 36.27 -6.58 -43.50
C ALA A 306 35.03 -5.68 -43.57
N SER A 307 34.63 -5.00 -42.51
CA SER A 307 35.38 -3.94 -41.84
C SER A 307 34.46 -3.40 -40.74
N GLU A 308 34.94 -3.39 -39.50
CA GLU A 308 35.35 -2.17 -38.78
C GLU A 308 34.20 -1.29 -38.29
N ASN A 309 34.22 -1.12 -36.96
CA ASN A 309 34.19 0.15 -36.26
C ASN A 309 33.02 1.10 -36.56
N ASN A 310 32.15 1.26 -35.57
CA ASN A 310 31.78 2.61 -35.18
C ASN A 310 31.54 2.72 -33.68
N GLU A 311 32.64 3.00 -33.00
CA GLU A 311 32.72 3.64 -31.70
C GLU A 311 32.55 5.16 -31.92
N SER A 312 31.47 5.74 -31.43
CA SER A 312 31.34 7.18 -31.16
C SER A 312 30.19 7.36 -30.16
N ALA A 313 30.41 7.66 -28.87
CA ALA A 313 31.09 8.79 -28.25
C ALA A 313 30.26 10.10 -28.24
N ILE A 314 29.89 10.50 -27.01
CA ILE A 314 29.98 11.86 -26.44
C ILE A 314 28.74 12.81 -26.49
N ALA A 315 28.60 13.50 -25.34
CA ALA A 315 27.93 14.77 -25.02
C ALA A 315 26.48 14.67 -24.53
N ALA A 316 26.08 15.27 -23.41
CA ALA A 316 26.74 16.06 -22.37
C ALA A 316 25.77 16.14 -21.16
#